data_AF-A0A1Q9V958-F1
#
_entry.id   AF-A0A1Q9V958-F1
#
_cell.length_a   1.000
_cell.length_b   1.000
_cell.length_c   1.000
_cell.angle_alpha   90.00
_cell.angle_beta   90.00
_cell.angle_gamma   90.00
#
_symmetry.space_group_name_H-M   'P 1'
#
loop_
_entity.id
_entity.type
_entity.pdbx_description
1 polymer ?
#
loop_
_entity_poly.entity_id
_entity_poly.type
_entity_poly.pdbx_seq_one_letter_code
_entity_poly.pdbx_strand_id
1 'polypeptide(L)'
;MDLSDTIAPTSDQLDAVDLLSGPRTFTIERVTAGNSEQPVNIHFAEFPRPWRPGKSMRRVLVSCWGADATAYVGRRVTLYCDPAVRFGGAEVGGTRISHLSHLDKPKQVPLLVARGKSAMFVVRPLTETRLDQLRREWQTADATDAKSSRPRSPN
;
A
#
# COMPACT_ATOMS: atom_id res chain seq x y z
N MET A 1 9.94 -6.11 28.15
CA MET A 1 8.64 -6.53 27.63
C MET A 1 8.12 -5.40 26.76
N ASP A 2 8.01 -5.64 25.45
CA ASP A 2 7.36 -4.71 24.54
C ASP A 2 5.85 -5.00 24.56
N LEU A 3 5.03 -3.99 24.86
CA LEU A 3 3.57 -4.15 24.93
C LEU A 3 2.91 -4.11 23.55
N SER A 4 3.64 -3.70 22.50
CA SER A 4 3.13 -3.57 21.14
C SER A 4 2.60 -4.90 20.58
N ASP A 5 3.26 -6.00 20.93
CA ASP A 5 2.85 -7.35 20.51
C ASP A 5 1.54 -7.81 21.17
N THR A 6 1.20 -7.28 22.35
CA THR A 6 -0.01 -7.65 23.10
C THR A 6 -1.27 -6.93 22.61
N ILE A 7 -1.10 -5.85 21.85
CA ILE A 7 -2.20 -5.05 21.28
C ILE A 7 -2.35 -5.28 19.77
N ALA A 8 -1.60 -6.23 19.20
CA ALA A 8 -1.70 -6.57 17.79
C ALA A 8 -3.12 -7.06 17.46
N PRO A 9 -3.77 -6.57 16.39
CA PRO A 9 -5.10 -7.03 16.02
C PRO A 9 -5.11 -8.52 15.67
N THR A 10 -6.14 -9.26 16.10
CA THR A 10 -6.40 -10.66 15.69
C THR A 10 -6.93 -10.78 14.26
N SER A 11 -7.05 -9.66 13.55
CA SER A 11 -7.55 -9.58 12.19
C SER A 11 -6.61 -10.27 11.19
N ASP A 12 -7.16 -10.73 10.08
CA ASP A 12 -6.42 -11.42 9.01
C ASP A 12 -6.03 -10.48 7.85
N GLN A 13 -6.19 -9.17 8.05
CA GLN A 13 -5.94 -8.12 7.06
C GLN A 13 -5.23 -6.91 7.69
N LEU A 14 -4.59 -6.08 6.86
CA LEU A 14 -4.06 -4.78 7.30
C LEU A 14 -5.20 -3.87 7.78
N ASP A 15 -5.10 -3.43 9.03
CA ASP A 15 -6.07 -2.59 9.71
C ASP A 15 -5.57 -1.14 9.81
N ALA A 16 -6.49 -0.20 10.04
CA ALA A 16 -6.11 1.22 10.20
C ALA A 16 -5.17 1.45 11.40
N VAL A 17 -5.31 0.65 12.46
CA VAL A 17 -4.48 0.71 13.68
C VAL A 17 -2.99 0.42 13.38
N ASP A 18 -2.69 -0.41 12.37
CA ASP A 18 -1.30 -0.70 11.94
C ASP A 18 -0.60 0.52 11.33
N LEU A 19 -1.36 1.56 11.01
CA LEU A 19 -0.90 2.79 10.37
C LEU A 19 -1.00 4.00 11.32
N LEU A 20 -1.25 3.80 12.62
CA LEU A 20 -1.32 4.90 13.60
C LEU A 20 0.02 5.59 13.82
N SER A 21 1.14 4.87 13.65
CA SER A 21 2.48 5.46 13.70
C SER A 21 2.76 6.39 12.52
N GLY A 22 1.94 6.34 11.48
CA GLY A 22 1.97 7.25 10.34
C GLY A 22 1.78 6.54 8.99
N PRO A 23 1.81 7.31 7.90
CA PRO A 23 1.73 6.76 6.56
C PRO A 23 2.87 5.78 6.27
N ARG A 24 2.56 4.62 5.67
CA ARG A 24 3.53 3.60 5.28
C ARG A 24 3.39 3.29 3.80
N THR A 25 4.54 3.12 3.14
CA THR A 25 4.62 2.73 1.73
C THR A 25 4.83 1.23 1.62
N PHE A 26 4.05 0.60 0.76
CA PHE A 26 4.06 -0.84 0.50
C PHE A 26 4.23 -1.12 -0.99
N THR A 27 4.94 -2.20 -1.30
CA THR A 27 5.11 -2.74 -2.64
C THR A 27 4.11 -3.88 -2.84
N ILE A 28 3.31 -3.82 -3.91
CA ILE A 28 2.33 -4.85 -4.23
C ILE A 28 3.06 -6.06 -4.82
N GLU A 29 3.03 -7.19 -4.14
CA GLU A 29 3.59 -8.45 -4.65
C GLU A 29 2.60 -9.24 -5.46
N ARG A 30 1.35 -9.29 -5.00
CA ARG A 30 0.31 -10.10 -5.63
C ARG A 30 -1.07 -9.54 -5.32
N VAL A 31 -1.99 -9.67 -6.26
CA VAL A 31 -3.41 -9.41 -6.05
C VAL A 31 -4.19 -10.71 -6.26
N THR A 32 -5.10 -11.03 -5.34
CA THR A 32 -6.04 -12.16 -5.50
C THR A 32 -7.48 -11.73 -5.30
N ALA A 33 -8.39 -12.50 -5.90
CA ALA A 33 -9.80 -12.40 -5.60
C ALA A 33 -10.07 -12.69 -4.11
N GLY A 34 -11.08 -12.04 -3.55
CA GLY A 34 -11.65 -12.34 -2.25
C GLY A 34 -13.11 -12.78 -2.38
N ASN A 35 -13.91 -12.53 -1.35
CA ASN A 35 -15.34 -12.91 -1.33
C ASN A 35 -16.24 -11.75 -1.82
N SER A 36 -17.56 -11.95 -1.79
CA SER A 36 -18.53 -10.95 -2.25
C SER A 36 -18.47 -9.62 -1.46
N GLU A 37 -18.12 -9.66 -0.18
CA GLU A 37 -18.04 -8.48 0.69
C GLU A 37 -16.69 -7.76 0.55
N GLN A 38 -15.61 -8.54 0.41
CA GLN A 38 -14.22 -8.10 0.31
C GLN A 38 -13.59 -8.70 -0.95
N PRO A 39 -13.83 -8.12 -2.14
CA PRO A 39 -13.59 -8.82 -3.41
C PRO A 39 -12.13 -8.89 -3.84
N VAL A 40 -11.24 -8.17 -3.16
CA VAL A 40 -9.84 -8.02 -3.56
C VAL A 40 -8.96 -8.09 -2.33
N ASN A 41 -7.92 -8.92 -2.42
CA ASN A 41 -6.82 -9.01 -1.48
C ASN A 41 -5.55 -8.50 -2.17
N ILE A 42 -4.93 -7.44 -1.63
CA ILE A 42 -3.65 -6.92 -2.10
C ILE A 42 -2.58 -7.34 -1.10
N HIS A 43 -1.62 -8.15 -1.53
CA HIS A 43 -0.53 -8.66 -0.71
C HIS A 43 0.69 -7.76 -0.89
N PHE A 44 1.35 -7.42 0.22
CA PHE A 44 2.48 -6.50 0.25
C PHE A 44 3.77 -7.21 0.66
N ALA A 45 4.91 -6.78 0.10
CA ALA A 45 6.22 -7.31 0.45
C ALA A 45 6.61 -7.00 1.90
N GLU A 46 6.19 -5.83 2.39
CA GLU A 46 6.59 -5.29 3.69
C GLU A 46 5.57 -5.54 4.80
N PHE A 47 4.49 -6.28 4.51
CA PHE A 47 3.44 -6.56 5.49
C PHE A 47 2.79 -7.93 5.30
N PRO A 48 2.72 -8.77 6.35
CA PRO A 48 2.33 -10.17 6.21
C PRO A 48 0.84 -10.38 5.91
N ARG A 49 -0.02 -9.45 6.33
CA ARG A 49 -1.48 -9.56 6.13
C ARG A 49 -1.90 -8.79 4.86
N PRO A 50 -2.83 -9.31 4.05
CA PRO A 50 -3.30 -8.57 2.87
C PRO A 50 -4.05 -7.30 3.27
N TRP A 51 -3.95 -6.26 2.44
CA TRP A 51 -4.86 -5.14 2.51
C TRP A 51 -6.09 -5.39 1.63
N ARG A 52 -7.28 -5.17 2.20
CA ARG A 52 -8.56 -5.33 1.50
C ARG A 52 -9.21 -3.96 1.28
N PRO A 53 -8.98 -3.33 0.11
CA PRO A 53 -9.43 -1.96 -0.10
C PRO A 53 -10.96 -1.84 -0.12
N GLY A 54 -11.47 -0.91 0.68
CA GLY A 54 -12.87 -0.48 0.62
C GLY A 54 -13.27 0.03 -0.78
N LYS A 55 -14.57 0.08 -1.08
CA LYS A 55 -15.10 0.44 -2.42
C LYS A 55 -14.54 1.77 -2.95
N SER A 56 -14.41 2.77 -2.08
CA SER A 56 -13.85 4.07 -2.45
C SER A 56 -12.36 3.98 -2.83
N MET A 57 -11.56 3.19 -2.13
CA MET A 57 -10.15 2.99 -2.46
C MET A 57 -9.96 2.14 -3.72
N ARG A 58 -10.83 1.16 -3.97
CA ARG A 58 -10.87 0.45 -5.26
C ARG A 58 -11.14 1.39 -6.43
N ARG A 59 -12.06 2.34 -6.30
CA ARG A 59 -12.30 3.38 -7.33
C ARG A 59 -11.06 4.23 -7.58
N VAL A 60 -10.32 4.57 -6.54
CA VAL A 60 -9.04 5.29 -6.67
C VAL A 60 -8.03 4.46 -7.48
N LEU A 61 -7.83 3.18 -7.12
CA LEU A 61 -6.90 2.30 -7.82
C LEU A 61 -7.28 2.15 -9.30
N VAL A 62 -8.55 1.86 -9.60
CA VAL A 62 -9.02 1.73 -10.99
C VAL A 62 -8.86 3.02 -11.77
N SER A 63 -9.17 4.16 -11.13
CA SER A 63 -9.01 5.46 -11.78
C SER A 63 -7.53 5.74 -12.07
N CYS A 64 -6.61 5.39 -11.17
CA CYS A 64 -5.18 5.68 -11.32
C CYS A 64 -4.43 4.70 -12.22
N TRP A 65 -4.72 3.40 -12.13
CA TRP A 65 -3.92 2.34 -12.71
C TRP A 65 -4.68 1.43 -13.70
N GLY A 66 -5.98 1.66 -13.91
CA GLY A 66 -6.82 0.83 -14.78
C GLY A 66 -7.48 -0.34 -14.03
N ALA A 67 -8.41 -1.03 -14.69
CA ALA A 67 -9.22 -2.09 -14.06
C ALA A 67 -8.49 -3.43 -13.91
N ASP A 68 -7.41 -3.64 -14.67
CA ASP A 68 -6.62 -4.87 -14.60
C ASP A 68 -5.70 -4.85 -13.38
N ALA A 69 -6.05 -5.65 -12.37
CA ALA A 69 -5.30 -5.76 -11.13
C ALA A 69 -3.95 -6.48 -11.28
N THR A 70 -3.74 -7.26 -12.35
CA THR A 70 -2.45 -7.93 -12.58
C THR A 70 -1.34 -6.91 -12.85
N ALA A 71 -1.69 -5.79 -13.50
CA ALA A 71 -0.80 -4.68 -13.76
C ALA A 71 -0.32 -3.94 -12.50
N TYR A 72 -0.88 -4.25 -11.31
CA TYR A 72 -0.54 -3.57 -10.05
C TYR A 72 0.70 -4.17 -9.39
N VAL A 73 1.09 -5.39 -9.75
CA VAL A 73 2.28 -6.06 -9.20
C VAL A 73 3.54 -5.22 -9.48
N GLY A 74 4.38 -5.06 -8.46
CA GLY A 74 5.57 -4.20 -8.49
C GLY A 74 5.29 -2.71 -8.28
N ARG A 75 4.02 -2.27 -8.33
CA ARG A 75 3.66 -0.88 -8.00
C ARG A 75 3.63 -0.70 -6.49
N ARG A 76 3.91 0.54 -6.08
CA ARG A 76 3.91 0.97 -4.68
C ARG A 76 2.72 1.88 -4.35
N VAL A 77 2.22 1.74 -3.13
CA VAL A 77 1.12 2.52 -2.55
C VAL A 77 1.51 3.00 -1.16
N THR A 78 1.23 4.27 -0.83
CA THR A 78 1.34 4.79 0.53
C THR A 78 -0.03 4.82 1.18
N LEU A 79 -0.22 4.02 2.22
CA LEU A 79 -1.43 3.96 3.03
C LEU A 79 -1.27 4.78 4.30
N TYR A 80 -2.36 5.38 4.77
CA TYR A 80 -2.43 6.05 6.06
C TYR A 80 -3.75 5.74 6.78
N CYS A 81 -3.75 5.92 8.10
CA CYS A 81 -4.97 5.89 8.90
C CYS A 81 -5.71 7.24 8.79
N ASP A 82 -6.88 7.26 8.16
CA ASP A 82 -7.79 8.41 8.18
C ASP A 82 -8.78 8.24 9.34
N PRO A 83 -8.68 9.02 10.44
CA PRO A 83 -9.58 8.90 11.58
C PRO A 83 -11.03 9.30 11.24
N ALA A 84 -11.25 10.11 10.20
CA ALA A 84 -12.58 10.60 9.83
C ALA A 84 -13.43 9.57 9.05
N VAL A 85 -12.91 8.38 8.77
CA VAL A 85 -13.68 7.32 8.11
C VAL A 85 -14.76 6.80 9.05
N ARG A 86 -16.00 6.81 8.56
CA ARG A 86 -17.18 6.37 9.30
C ARG A 86 -17.67 5.00 8.88
N PHE A 87 -18.06 4.19 9.85
CA PHE A 87 -18.78 2.93 9.68
C PHE A 87 -19.95 2.87 10.68
N GLY A 88 -21.14 2.48 10.23
CA GLY A 88 -22.32 2.44 11.09
C GLY A 88 -22.72 3.78 11.72
N GLY A 89 -22.28 4.91 11.15
CA GLY A 89 -22.54 6.26 11.68
C GLY A 89 -21.48 6.79 12.65
N ALA A 90 -20.55 5.95 13.13
CA ALA A 90 -19.45 6.34 14.01
C ALA A 90 -18.13 6.47 13.26
N GLU A 91 -17.25 7.36 13.72
CA GLU A 91 -15.86 7.48 13.23
C GLU A 91 -15.03 6.34 13.83
N VAL A 92 -14.69 5.36 12.99
CA VAL A 92 -13.94 4.16 13.39
C VAL A 92 -12.50 4.18 12.86
N GLY A 93 -12.17 5.15 12.00
CA GLY A 93 -10.91 5.17 11.29
C GLY A 93 -10.90 4.20 10.09
N GLY A 94 -10.00 4.43 9.14
CA GLY A 94 -9.91 3.58 7.96
C GLY A 94 -8.64 3.79 7.16
N THR A 95 -8.21 2.75 6.45
CA THR A 95 -7.05 2.81 5.57
C THR A 95 -7.37 3.62 4.32
N ARG A 96 -6.57 4.64 4.01
CA ARG A 96 -6.67 5.40 2.76
C ARG A 96 -5.36 5.52 2.01
N ILE A 97 -5.45 5.73 0.70
CA ILE A 97 -4.32 5.97 -0.19
C ILE A 97 -3.95 7.45 -0.14
N SER A 98 -2.69 7.78 0.12
CA SER A 98 -2.17 9.14 -0.03
C SER A 98 -1.35 9.30 -1.32
N HIS A 99 -0.52 8.30 -1.62
CA HIS A 99 0.40 8.32 -2.77
C HIS A 99 0.36 7.00 -3.54
N LEU A 100 0.56 7.09 -4.86
CA LEU A 100 0.71 5.94 -5.73
C LEU A 100 1.90 6.15 -6.67
N SER A 101 2.70 5.11 -6.84
CA SER A 101 3.70 5.07 -7.92
C SER A 101 3.03 5.03 -9.30
N HIS A 102 3.81 5.24 -10.37
CA HIS A 102 3.31 5.19 -11.75
C HIS A 102 2.16 6.19 -11.99
N LEU A 103 2.32 7.39 -11.42
CA LEU A 103 1.48 8.55 -11.66
C LEU A 103 2.38 9.71 -12.06
N ASP A 104 2.11 10.35 -13.18
CA ASP A 104 2.91 11.50 -13.64
C ASP A 104 2.56 12.79 -12.90
N LYS A 105 1.30 12.90 -12.45
CA LYS A 105 0.77 14.08 -11.78
C LYS A 105 -0.30 13.72 -10.75
N PRO A 106 -0.59 14.61 -9.78
CA PRO A 106 -1.70 14.42 -8.85
C PRO A 106 -3.01 14.15 -9.59
N LYS A 107 -3.74 13.14 -9.12
CA LYS A 107 -5.02 12.73 -9.69
C LYS A 107 -6.14 13.02 -8.70
N GLN A 108 -7.19 13.67 -9.19
CA GLN A 108 -8.40 13.91 -8.41
C GLN A 108 -9.45 12.88 -8.80
N VAL A 109 -9.95 12.12 -7.83
CA VAL A 109 -10.93 11.06 -8.04
C VAL A 109 -12.22 11.45 -7.30
N PRO A 110 -13.36 11.56 -7.98
CA PRO A 110 -14.63 11.84 -7.31
C PRO A 110 -15.05 10.61 -6.47
N LEU A 111 -15.11 10.80 -5.15
CA LEU A 111 -15.57 9.77 -4.22
C LEU A 111 -16.88 10.19 -3.56
N LEU A 112 -17.77 9.23 -3.38
CA LEU A 112 -18.99 9.43 -2.60
C LEU A 112 -18.61 9.45 -1.11
N VAL A 113 -18.89 10.55 -0.42
CA VAL A 113 -18.61 10.71 1.02
C VAL A 113 -19.85 10.42 1.86
N ALA A 114 -21.03 10.80 1.34
CA ALA A 114 -22.33 10.49 1.93
C ALA A 114 -23.36 10.28 0.81
N ARG A 115 -24.55 9.78 1.15
CA ARG A 115 -25.64 9.61 0.18
C ARG A 115 -25.93 10.96 -0.51
N GLY A 116 -25.72 11.02 -1.83
CA GLY A 116 -25.91 12.22 -2.64
C GLY A 116 -24.80 13.28 -2.56
N LYS A 117 -23.71 13.06 -1.79
CA LYS A 117 -22.58 13.99 -1.67
C LYS A 117 -21.28 13.34 -2.13
N SER A 118 -20.68 13.90 -3.18
CA SER A 118 -19.34 13.54 -3.64
C SER A 118 -18.31 14.61 -3.24
N ALA A 119 -17.08 14.19 -3.04
CA ALA A 119 -15.93 15.06 -2.87
C ALA A 119 -14.76 14.57 -3.72
N MET A 120 -13.90 15.50 -4.14
CA MET A 120 -12.69 15.15 -4.88
C MET A 120 -11.64 14.64 -3.90
N PHE A 121 -11.20 13.40 -4.11
CA PHE A 121 -10.13 12.78 -3.36
C PHE A 121 -8.84 12.89 -4.16
N VAL A 122 -7.83 13.53 -3.58
CA VAL A 122 -6.55 13.77 -4.26
C VAL A 122 -5.57 12.67 -3.89
N VAL A 123 -5.02 12.03 -4.92
CA VAL A 123 -3.87 11.13 -4.78
C VAL A 123 -2.67 11.75 -5.45
N ARG A 124 -1.55 11.74 -4.75
CA ARG A 124 -0.30 12.32 -5.25
C ARG A 124 0.60 11.24 -5.85
N PRO A 125 1.47 11.58 -6.82
CA PRO A 125 2.54 10.69 -7.23
C PRO A 125 3.42 10.32 -6.05
N LEU A 126 3.77 9.04 -5.94
CA LEU A 126 4.85 8.61 -5.07
C LEU A 126 6.16 9.01 -5.75
N THR A 127 6.68 10.19 -5.41
CA THR A 127 8.05 10.57 -5.75
C THR A 127 8.99 9.73 -4.91
N GLU A 128 10.00 9.14 -5.55
CA GLU A 128 11.06 8.48 -4.80
C GLU A 128 11.72 9.50 -3.88
N THR A 129 11.67 9.23 -2.58
CA THR A 129 12.45 10.05 -1.66
C THR A 129 13.92 9.73 -1.86
N ARG A 130 14.79 10.69 -1.56
CA ARG A 130 16.24 10.49 -1.63
C ARG A 130 16.68 9.26 -0.82
N LEU A 131 15.99 8.95 0.28
CA LEU A 131 16.22 7.76 1.11
C LEU A 131 15.85 6.45 0.39
N ASP A 132 14.76 6.43 -0.38
CA ASP A 132 14.37 5.25 -1.17
C ASP A 132 15.39 4.97 -2.28
N GLN A 133 15.93 6.03 -2.90
CA GLN A 133 16.99 5.91 -3.90
C GLN A 133 18.28 5.35 -3.28
N LEU A 134 18.70 5.92 -2.15
CA LEU A 134 19.88 5.45 -1.42
C LEU A 134 19.74 4.00 -0.95
N ARG A 135 18.56 3.60 -0.45
CA ARG A 135 18.30 2.21 -0.03
C ARG A 135 18.38 1.24 -1.21
N ARG A 136 17.91 1.63 -2.40
CA ARG A 136 18.07 0.83 -3.63
C ARG A 136 19.52 0.72 -4.06
N GLU A 137 20.24 1.85 -4.10
CA GLU A 137 21.67 1.90 -4.44
C GLU A 137 22.46 0.91 -3.56
N TRP A 138 22.22 0.91 -2.25
CA TRP A 138 22.84 -0.03 -1.30
C TRP A 138 22.48 -1.49 -1.56
N GLN A 139 21.19 -1.80 -1.72
CA GLN A 139 20.75 -3.18 -2.00
C GLN A 139 21.31 -3.72 -3.32
N THR A 140 21.53 -2.87 -4.32
CA THR A 140 22.18 -3.26 -5.57
C THR A 140 23.69 -3.39 -5.47
N ALA A 141 24.35 -2.62 -4.60
CA ALA A 141 25.78 -2.71 -4.36
C ALA A 141 26.14 -4.08 -3.74
N ASP A 142 25.40 -4.53 -2.73
CA ASP A 142 25.58 -5.84 -2.09
C ASP A 142 25.35 -7.02 -3.05
N ALA A 143 24.40 -6.88 -3.99
CA ALA A 143 24.14 -7.89 -5.01
C ALA A 143 25.22 -7.97 -6.10
N THR A 144 26.01 -6.90 -6.28
CA THR A 144 27.08 -6.84 -7.28
C THR A 144 28.36 -7.48 -6.76
N ASP A 145 28.69 -7.28 -5.47
CA ASP A 145 29.85 -7.92 -4.84
C ASP A 145 29.70 -9.44 -4.69
N ALA A 146 28.48 -9.95 -4.47
CA ALA A 146 28.23 -11.38 -4.36
C ALA A 146 28.46 -12.17 -5.67
N LYS A 147 28.46 -11.53 -6.84
CA LYS A 147 28.74 -12.18 -8.13
C LYS A 147 30.22 -12.16 -8.53
N SER A 148 31.07 -11.37 -7.84
CA SER A 148 32.50 -11.27 -8.15
C SER A 148 33.37 -12.32 -7.44
N SER A 149 32.83 -13.06 -6.46
CA SER A 149 33.58 -14.05 -5.68
C SER A 149 33.28 -15.49 -6.11
N ARG A 150 33.71 -15.89 -7.31
CA ARG A 150 33.92 -17.32 -7.64
C ARG A 150 35.42 -17.61 -7.59
N PRO A 151 35.90 -18.52 -6.72
CA PRO A 151 37.33 -18.81 -6.64
C PRO A 151 37.79 -19.51 -7.93
N ARG A 152 38.85 -18.99 -8.56
CA ARG A 152 39.61 -19.72 -9.59
C ARG A 152 40.27 -20.93 -8.92
N SER A 153 39.92 -22.13 -9.36
CA SER A 153 40.62 -23.36 -8.96
C SER A 153 42.10 -23.30 -9.36
N PRO A 154 43.06 -23.62 -8.48
CA PRO A 154 44.44 -23.84 -8.87
C PRO A 154 44.59 -25.24 -9.49
N ASN A 155 45.48 -25.32 -10.47
CA ASN A 155 45.95 -26.52 -11.18
C ASN A 155 46.38 -27.67 -10.27
#